data_AF-A0A521W9N5-F1
#
_entry.id   AF-A0A521W9N5-F1
#
_cell.length_a   1.000
_cell.length_b   1.000
_cell.length_c   1.000
_cell.angle_alpha   90.00
_cell.angle_beta   90.00
_cell.angle_gamma   90.00
#
_symmetry.space_group_name_H-M   'P 1'
#
loop_
_entity.id
_entity.type
_entity.pdbx_description
1 polymer ?
#
loop_
_entity_poly.entity_id
_entity_poly.type
_entity_poly.pdbx_seq_one_letter_code
_entity_poly.pdbx_strand_id
1 'polypeptide(L)' 'MRTTLEIDDDVLEAAKSLARQSDRTAGAVLSELARRALTSVPAVSTRAGVGGFVPFASRGGLVTNEQIDRLREQDAY' A
#
# COMPACT_ATOMS: atom_id res chain seq x y z
N MET A 1 -8.94 14.95 -20.55
CA MET A 1 -8.99 16.42 -20.53
C MET A 1 -7.62 16.96 -20.91
N ARG A 2 -7.55 18.16 -21.50
CA ARG A 2 -6.28 18.85 -21.76
C ARG A 2 -6.14 19.99 -20.75
N THR A 3 -5.18 19.84 -19.86
CA THR A 3 -4.86 20.80 -18.79
C THR A 3 -3.35 21.01 -18.80
N THR A 4 -2.91 22.23 -18.53
CA THR A 4 -1.49 22.55 -18.34
C THR A 4 -1.19 22.52 -16.85
N LEU A 5 -0.14 21.78 -16.46
CA LEU A 5 0.30 21.61 -15.08
C LEU A 5 1.80 21.87 -15.06
N GLU A 6 2.26 22.68 -14.10
CA GLU A 6 3.68 22.80 -13.77
C GLU A 6 4.08 21.58 -12.94
N ILE A 7 5.16 20.90 -13.31
CA ILE A 7 5.70 19.73 -12.61
C ILE A 7 7.23 19.82 -12.60
N ASP A 8 7.84 19.22 -11.58
CA ASP A 8 9.30 19.15 -11.49
C ASP A 8 9.90 18.28 -12.62
N ASP A 9 11.12 18.62 -13.04
CA ASP A 9 11.81 17.96 -14.14
C ASP A 9 12.07 16.47 -13.88
N ASP A 10 12.36 16.10 -12.62
CA ASP A 10 12.59 14.72 -12.19
C ASP A 10 11.32 13.86 -12.29
N VAL A 11 10.16 14.44 -11.95
CA VAL A 11 8.85 13.80 -12.10
C VAL A 11 8.53 13.57 -13.58
N LEU A 12 8.81 14.56 -14.45
CA LEU A 12 8.60 14.42 -15.89
C LEU A 12 9.50 13.35 -16.51
N GLU A 13 10.78 13.31 -16.12
CA GLU A 13 11.74 12.27 -16.52
C GLU A 13 11.25 10.87 -16.11
N ALA A 14 10.84 10.71 -14.84
CA ALA A 14 10.33 9.45 -14.32
C ALA A 14 9.06 8.99 -15.08
N ALA A 15 8.14 9.93 -15.35
CA ALA A 15 6.93 9.64 -16.12
C ALA A 15 7.26 9.20 -17.56
N LYS A 16 8.22 9.83 -18.23
CA LYS A 16 8.68 9.44 -19.58
C LYS A 16 9.32 8.06 -19.59
N SER A 17 10.13 7.73 -18.58
CA SER A 17 10.74 6.41 -18.45
C SER A 17 9.68 5.31 -18.28
N LEU A 18 8.69 5.54 -17.42
CA LEU A 18 7.59 4.60 -17.19
C LEU A 18 6.65 4.48 -18.40
N ALA A 19 6.45 5.59 -19.12
CA ALA A 19 5.69 5.63 -20.36
C ALA A 19 6.31 4.77 -21.45
N ARG A 20 7.64 4.84 -21.63
CA ARG A 20 8.38 3.97 -22.57
C ARG A 20 8.26 2.50 -22.24
N GLN A 21 8.32 2.14 -20.95
CA GLN A 21 8.20 0.74 -20.52
C GLN A 21 6.79 0.17 -20.69
N SER A 22 5.77 1.02 -20.63
CA SER A 22 4.36 0.60 -20.69
C SER A 22 3.65 0.96 -21.98
N ASP A 23 4.40 1.35 -23.02
CA ASP A 23 3.94 1.74 -24.35
C ASP A 23 2.75 2.72 -24.33
N ARG A 24 2.82 3.70 -23.44
CA ARG A 24 1.78 4.72 -23.20
C ARG A 24 2.37 6.11 -23.27
N THR A 25 1.52 7.13 -23.40
CA THR A 25 1.97 8.53 -23.34
C THR A 25 2.27 8.94 -21.89
N ALA A 26 3.22 9.87 -21.72
CA ALA A 26 3.54 10.42 -20.40
C ALA A 26 2.32 11.03 -19.69
N GLY A 27 1.44 11.71 -20.43
CA GLY A 27 0.19 12.26 -19.89
C GLY A 27 -0.80 11.17 -19.42
N ALA A 28 -0.88 10.03 -20.12
CA ALA A 28 -1.72 8.92 -19.68
C ALA A 28 -1.19 8.26 -18.40
N VAL A 29 0.14 8.10 -18.32
CA VAL A 29 0.82 7.59 -17.12
C VAL A 29 0.63 8.52 -15.93
N LEU A 30 0.85 9.83 -16.10
CA LEU A 30 0.63 10.83 -15.06
C LEU A 30 -0.83 10.88 -14.61
N SER A 31 -1.79 10.82 -15.53
CA SER A 31 -3.22 10.80 -15.18
C SER A 31 -3.59 9.56 -14.36
N GLU A 32 -2.99 8.42 -14.68
CA GLU A 32 -3.20 7.18 -13.92
C GLU A 32 -2.56 7.24 -12.53
N LEU A 33 -1.33 7.73 -12.42
CA LEU A 33 -0.66 7.94 -11.13
C LEU A 33 -1.45 8.91 -10.24
N ALA A 34 -1.92 10.02 -10.81
CA ALA A 34 -2.76 10.99 -10.09
C ALA A 34 -4.06 10.35 -9.62
N ARG A 35 -4.75 9.55 -10.46
CA ARG A 35 -5.94 8.81 -10.03
C ARG A 35 -5.64 7.85 -8.89
N ARG A 36 -4.55 7.10 -8.96
CA ARG A 36 -4.15 6.18 -7.87
C ARG A 36 -3.89 6.94 -6.59
N ALA A 37 -3.18 8.06 -6.64
CA ALA A 37 -2.91 8.87 -5.45
C ALA A 37 -4.18 9.48 -4.84
N LEU A 38 -5.12 9.95 -5.68
CA LEU A 38 -6.37 10.59 -5.23
C LEU A 38 -7.43 9.58 -4.77
N THR A 39 -7.47 8.38 -5.35
CA THR A 39 -8.43 7.33 -5.00
C THR A 39 -7.89 6.37 -3.95
N SER A 40 -6.56 6.28 -3.80
CA SER A 40 -5.94 5.59 -2.67
C SER A 40 -6.33 6.32 -1.40
N VAL A 41 -7.31 5.79 -0.68
CA VAL A 41 -7.45 6.08 0.75
C VAL A 41 -6.10 5.74 1.34
N PRO A 42 -5.35 6.70 1.92
CA PRO A 42 -4.12 6.36 2.59
C PRO A 42 -4.51 5.30 3.62
N ALA A 43 -3.97 4.08 3.45
CA ALA A 43 -3.99 3.12 4.52
C ALA A 43 -3.13 3.78 5.60
N VAL A 44 -3.78 4.57 6.46
CA VAL A 44 -3.13 5.09 7.64
C VAL A 44 -2.81 3.86 8.44
N SER A 45 -1.60 3.34 8.25
CA SER A 45 -1.01 2.40 9.18
C SER A 45 -0.76 3.22 10.43
N THR A 46 -1.79 3.37 11.26
CA THR A 46 -1.77 4.06 12.55
C THR A 46 -0.93 3.32 13.58
N ARG A 47 -0.26 2.24 13.21
CA ARG A 47 0.54 1.45 14.14
C ARG A 47 2.00 1.63 13.80
N ALA A 48 2.62 2.60 14.45
CA ALA A 48 4.06 2.56 14.69
C ALA A 48 4.38 1.15 15.20
N GLY A 49 5.11 0.40 14.37
CA GLY A 49 5.51 -0.96 14.71
C GLY A 49 6.26 -0.94 16.04
N VAL A 50 5.81 -1.73 17.01
CA VAL A 50 6.56 -1.91 18.24
C VAL A 50 7.70 -2.89 17.93
N GLY A 51 8.96 -2.47 18.14
CA GLY A 51 10.12 -3.35 18.02
C GLY A 51 10.54 -3.73 16.59
N GLY A 52 10.24 -2.92 15.57
CA GLY A 52 10.71 -3.14 14.19
C GLY A 52 9.83 -4.04 13.33
N PHE A 53 8.65 -4.42 13.80
CA PHE A 53 7.68 -5.22 13.03
C PHE A 53 6.37 -4.47 12.84
N VAL A 54 5.76 -4.63 11.67
CA VAL A 54 4.42 -4.11 11.35
C VAL A 54 3.39 -5.17 11.74
N PRO A 55 2.49 -4.92 12.72
CA PRO A 55 1.46 -5.88 13.08
C PRO A 55 0.49 -6.11 11.91
N PHE A 56 0.04 -7.36 11.74
CA PHE A 56 -1.05 -7.66 10.83
C PHE A 56 -2.34 -6.93 11.25
N ALA A 57 -3.22 -6.68 10.27
CA ALA A 57 -4.55 -6.13 10.54
C ALA A 57 -5.30 -7.00 11.57
N SER A 58 -6.03 -6.36 12.48
CA SER A 58 -6.81 -7.09 13.48
C SER A 58 -7.83 -7.98 12.79
N ARG A 59 -7.81 -9.28 13.09
CA ARG A 59 -8.80 -10.26 12.59
C ARG A 59 -10.03 -10.38 13.50
N GLY A 60 -10.16 -9.50 14.50
CA GLY A 60 -11.38 -9.37 15.32
C GLY A 60 -11.59 -10.46 16.39
N GLY A 61 -10.60 -11.32 16.64
CA GLY A 61 -10.66 -12.35 17.69
C GLY A 61 -9.86 -11.96 18.92
N LEU A 62 -10.49 -11.96 20.10
CA LEU A 62 -9.80 -11.96 21.39
C LEU A 62 -9.24 -13.35 21.63
N VAL A 63 -7.90 -13.46 21.66
CA VAL A 63 -7.21 -14.70 22.01
C VAL A 63 -7.08 -14.77 23.52
N THR A 64 -7.66 -15.79 24.15
CA THR A 64 -7.57 -16.02 25.60
C THR A 64 -6.58 -17.14 25.92
N ASN A 65 -6.02 -17.15 27.12
CA ASN A 65 -5.12 -18.24 27.55
C ASN A 65 -5.80 -19.61 27.48
N GLU A 66 -7.09 -19.70 27.84
CA GLU A 66 -7.86 -20.94 27.72
C GLU A 66 -7.93 -21.48 26.28
N GLN A 67 -7.99 -20.60 25.27
CA GLN A 67 -7.95 -21.02 23.87
C GLN A 67 -6.57 -21.54 23.47
N ILE A 68 -5.50 -20.94 24.00
CA ILE A 68 -4.12 -21.37 23.75
C ILE A 68 -3.88 -22.74 24.37
N ASP A 69 -4.30 -22.94 25.62
CA ASP A 69 -4.07 -24.20 26.34
C ASP A 69 -4.84 -25.35 25.69
N ARG A 70 -6.08 -25.11 25.23
CA ARG A 70 -6.85 -26.10 24.46
C ARG A 70 -6.14 -26.53 23.17
N LEU A 71 -5.51 -25.61 22.45
CA LEU A 71 -4.76 -25.94 21.24
C LEU A 71 -3.51 -26.76 21.56
N ARG A 72 -2.79 -26.42 22.64
CA ARG A 72 -1.62 -27.18 23.09
C ARG A 72 -1.95 -28.61 23.50
N GLU A 73 -3.09 -28.80 24.15
CA GLU A 73 -3.58 -30.11 24.56
C GLU A 73 -4.04 -30.96 23.37
N GLN A 74 -4.58 -30.33 22.31
CA GLN A 74 -5.03 -31.00 21.09
C GLN A 74 -3.89 -31.36 20.13
N ASP A 75 -2.81 -30.58 20.09
CA ASP A 75 -1.62 -30.81 19.26
C ASP A 75 -0.52 -31.62 19.98
N ALA A 76 -0.79 -32.11 21.20
CA ALA A 76 0.11 -33.03 21.91
C ALA A 76 0.06 -34.42 21.25
N TYR A 77 0.95 -34.63 20.27
CA TYR A 77 1.26 -35.92 19.65
C TYR A 77 1.73 -36.99 20.64
#